data_AF-A0A2D7L1H4-F1
#
_entry.id   AF-A0A2D7L1H4-F1
#
_cell.length_a   1.000
_cell.length_b   1.000
_cell.length_c   1.000
_cell.angle_alpha   90.00
_cell.angle_beta   90.00
_cell.angle_gamma   90.00
#
_symmetry.space_group_name_H-M   'P 1'
#
loop_
_entity.id
_entity.type
_entity.pdbx_description
1 polymer ?
#
loop_
_entity_poly.entity_id
_entity_poly.type
_entity_poly.pdbx_seq_one_letter_code
_entity_poly.pdbx_strand_id
1 'polypeptide(L)'
;MPKLLNSTSLTGDFTANTDQFFIDQSTGRIGIGTTTPGAQIEIGDISTATSGLRFKALGSANTDEVNFHFQGQAGTAPFYISRKNTGGAEIQMQFDGDIILNGGSSKGYVGISTTAPSTDLDVNGTSRFRGVSTFNSSLFVGGLSMSIEAQPISIGAGGDINAASWAQNTSIGGLTLKDSGVTANSYTNANITVDAKGRITAASSGSSGGSIGGSGTANYVPKFTNSTTLGNSIIRDNGTNVGIGTSPDSSNKLVVNGSLRVVDNIYLNTGTSNSIVGTGGGIEFYTNSTKQVDIDGNGDLQVLNNLQFSTGGNNLITGSSGDMVFKTNNSQRMEITSGGAVQLSVSSANIGFDVDGTSRFYQGSTVLTDQAIIVRHDGAETSSTFATMIQFQEDSGTVRGSIKTSGTSTQYNTTSDYRLKKNFKDFNGLDLVSQIPVYDFNWKVGVDPEEGQAWGVKAHELQEIIPNAVSGEKDGEEMQGVDYSKIVPILIKAIQELQEEIKLLKN
;
A
#
# COMPACT_ATOMS: atom_id res chain seq x y z
N MET A 1 88.74 9.14 -93.08
CA MET A 1 89.26 10.49 -92.76
C MET A 1 90.60 10.38 -92.06
N PRO A 2 91.62 11.16 -92.46
CA PRO A 2 92.86 11.32 -91.69
C PRO A 2 92.53 11.79 -90.27
N LYS A 3 93.07 11.11 -89.26
CA LYS A 3 92.88 11.48 -87.85
C LYS A 3 93.57 12.83 -87.63
N LEU A 4 92.80 13.92 -87.49
CA LEU A 4 93.33 15.21 -87.04
C LEU A 4 93.74 15.03 -85.58
N LEU A 5 95.05 15.04 -85.34
CA LEU A 5 95.62 14.62 -84.05
C LEU A 5 95.83 15.77 -83.06
N ASN A 6 95.76 17.03 -83.50
CA ASN A 6 95.92 18.22 -82.67
C ASN A 6 94.95 19.32 -83.13
N SER A 7 94.62 20.29 -82.26
CA SER A 7 93.75 21.43 -82.55
C SER A 7 94.28 22.30 -83.70
N THR A 8 93.94 21.95 -84.93
CA THR A 8 94.20 22.77 -86.12
C THR A 8 92.96 23.59 -86.42
N SER A 9 93.08 24.92 -86.35
CA SER A 9 92.08 25.83 -86.89
C SER A 9 92.19 25.84 -88.41
N LEU A 10 91.07 25.61 -89.10
CA LEU A 10 90.96 25.73 -90.56
C LEU A 10 90.40 27.11 -90.90
N THR A 11 91.00 27.80 -91.86
CA THR A 11 90.46 29.03 -92.46
C THR A 11 89.79 28.68 -93.78
N GLY A 12 88.47 28.86 -93.87
CA GLY A 12 87.64 28.53 -95.04
C GLY A 12 86.51 27.55 -94.72
N ASP A 13 85.66 27.31 -95.71
CA ASP A 13 84.65 26.24 -95.64
C ASP A 13 85.31 24.89 -95.41
N PHE A 14 84.62 24.04 -94.65
CA PHE A 14 85.06 22.66 -94.48
C PHE A 14 84.16 21.75 -95.32
N THR A 15 84.72 21.19 -96.39
CA THR A 15 84.04 20.22 -97.23
C THR A 15 84.69 18.85 -97.11
N ALA A 16 83.92 17.86 -96.67
CA ALA A 16 84.31 16.47 -96.75
C ALA A 16 83.47 15.77 -97.83
N ASN A 17 84.17 15.19 -98.83
CA ASN A 17 83.61 14.39 -99.90
C ASN A 17 82.49 15.12 -100.68
N THR A 18 82.86 16.25 -101.31
CA THR A 18 82.04 17.20 -102.10
C THR A 18 80.79 17.76 -101.43
N ASP A 19 79.82 16.93 -101.09
CA ASP A 19 78.50 17.29 -100.56
C ASP A 19 78.11 16.49 -99.31
N GLN A 20 78.87 15.46 -98.93
CA GLN A 20 78.49 14.57 -97.82
C GLN A 20 78.52 15.27 -96.45
N PHE A 21 79.49 16.16 -96.20
CA PHE A 21 79.49 17.01 -95.02
C PHE A 21 80.14 18.34 -95.36
N PHE A 22 79.39 19.41 -95.22
CA PHE A 22 79.76 20.76 -95.60
C PHE A 22 79.50 21.71 -94.43
N ILE A 23 80.52 22.49 -94.03
CA ILE A 23 80.35 23.62 -93.13
C ILE A 23 80.62 24.88 -93.95
N ASP A 24 79.57 25.66 -94.15
CA ASP A 24 79.65 27.00 -94.73
C ASP A 24 80.17 27.96 -93.66
N GLN A 25 81.38 28.46 -93.83
CA GLN A 25 81.99 29.37 -92.87
C GLN A 25 81.31 30.75 -92.87
N SER A 26 80.73 31.16 -94.00
CA SER A 26 80.08 32.46 -94.12
C SER A 26 78.75 32.52 -93.37
N THR A 27 77.98 31.42 -93.39
CA THR A 27 76.68 31.34 -92.73
C THR A 27 76.70 30.57 -91.41
N GLY A 28 77.76 29.82 -91.12
CA GLY A 28 77.89 28.95 -89.95
C GLY A 28 76.96 27.73 -90.00
N ARG A 29 76.43 27.38 -91.18
CA ARG A 29 75.46 26.30 -91.36
C ARG A 29 76.14 25.02 -91.77
N ILE A 30 75.49 23.90 -91.44
CA ILE A 30 76.00 22.56 -91.72
C ILE A 30 75.07 21.88 -92.73
N GLY A 31 75.61 21.51 -93.87
CA GLY A 31 74.96 20.66 -94.86
C GLY A 31 75.44 19.22 -94.76
N ILE A 32 74.52 18.27 -94.77
CA ILE A 32 74.81 16.84 -94.91
C ILE A 32 74.06 16.36 -96.16
N GLY A 33 74.79 16.01 -97.21
CA GLY A 33 74.22 15.70 -98.53
C GLY A 33 73.76 16.93 -99.32
N THR A 34 74.17 18.14 -98.91
CA THR A 34 73.91 19.41 -99.63
C THR A 34 75.04 20.40 -99.39
N THR A 35 75.46 21.13 -100.43
CA THR A 35 76.46 22.22 -100.34
C THR A 35 75.84 23.60 -100.19
N THR A 36 74.50 23.69 -100.15
CA THR A 36 73.78 24.97 -100.02
C THR A 36 72.70 24.87 -98.93
N PRO A 37 73.08 24.70 -97.64
CA PRO A 37 72.11 24.54 -96.56
C PRO A 37 71.25 25.80 -96.33
N GLY A 38 69.95 25.66 -96.52
CA GLY A 38 68.91 26.65 -96.24
C GLY A 38 68.53 26.75 -94.76
N ALA A 39 68.79 25.71 -93.97
CA ALA A 39 68.61 25.70 -92.51
C ALA A 39 69.95 25.60 -91.75
N GLN A 40 69.94 25.82 -90.43
CA GLN A 40 71.16 25.73 -89.60
C GLN A 40 71.86 24.37 -89.73
N ILE A 41 71.08 23.29 -89.77
CA ILE A 41 71.52 21.97 -90.20
C ILE A 41 70.51 21.49 -91.23
N GLU A 42 70.96 21.21 -92.44
CA GLU A 42 70.13 20.65 -93.49
C GLU A 42 70.66 19.27 -93.90
N ILE A 43 69.76 18.29 -93.86
CA ILE A 43 70.03 16.93 -94.30
C ILE A 43 69.23 16.72 -95.59
N GLY A 44 69.91 16.85 -96.72
CA GLY A 44 69.36 16.60 -98.04
C GLY A 44 69.81 15.23 -98.54
N ASP A 45 68.90 14.46 -99.11
CA ASP A 45 69.25 13.24 -99.84
C ASP A 45 68.38 13.18 -101.10
N ILE A 46 68.98 12.74 -102.20
CA ILE A 46 68.30 12.57 -103.50
C ILE A 46 67.57 11.22 -103.59
N SER A 47 67.76 10.33 -102.60
CA SER A 47 67.10 9.03 -102.54
C SER A 47 65.70 9.13 -101.91
N THR A 48 64.81 8.23 -102.34
CA THR A 48 63.46 8.08 -101.75
C THR A 48 63.44 7.18 -100.51
N ALA A 49 64.61 6.68 -100.07
CA ALA A 49 64.69 5.63 -99.06
C ALA A 49 64.56 6.18 -97.64
N THR A 50 65.37 7.17 -97.25
CA THR A 50 65.29 7.85 -95.93
C THR A 50 66.12 9.13 -95.94
N SER A 51 65.48 10.30 -95.84
CA SER A 51 66.17 11.58 -95.68
C SER A 51 65.92 12.09 -94.26
N GLY A 52 66.93 12.03 -93.39
CA GLY A 52 66.74 12.45 -92.01
C GLY A 52 67.88 12.19 -91.04
N LEU A 53 67.60 12.47 -89.78
CA LEU A 53 68.54 12.37 -88.68
C LEU A 53 68.36 11.05 -87.92
N ARG A 54 69.47 10.36 -87.66
CA ARG A 54 69.51 9.13 -86.86
C ARG A 54 70.30 9.35 -85.58
N PHE A 55 69.71 8.96 -84.47
CA PHE A 55 70.38 8.85 -83.18
C PHE A 55 70.55 7.37 -82.84
N LYS A 56 71.78 6.94 -82.55
CA LYS A 56 72.11 5.55 -82.23
C LYS A 56 73.03 5.44 -81.02
N ALA A 57 72.66 4.64 -80.03
CA ALA A 57 73.56 4.27 -78.93
C ALA A 57 74.65 3.28 -79.41
N LEU A 58 75.90 3.49 -78.97
CA LEU A 58 77.03 2.62 -79.30
C LEU A 58 77.22 1.55 -78.19
N GLY A 59 76.80 0.29 -78.44
CA GLY A 59 76.89 -0.85 -77.50
C GLY A 59 76.04 -2.08 -77.90
N SER A 60 76.20 -3.23 -77.21
CA SER A 60 75.71 -4.57 -77.60
C SER A 60 74.18 -4.84 -77.55
N ALA A 61 73.33 -3.81 -77.59
CA ALA A 61 71.91 -3.98 -77.87
C ALA A 61 71.45 -2.86 -78.82
N ASN A 62 71.30 -3.19 -80.11
CA ASN A 62 71.02 -2.28 -81.22
C ASN A 62 69.56 -1.79 -81.30
N THR A 63 68.86 -1.61 -80.17
CA THR A 63 67.44 -1.20 -80.15
C THR A 63 67.23 0.31 -80.06
N ASP A 64 68.20 1.05 -79.51
CA ASP A 64 68.09 2.50 -79.33
C ASP A 64 68.60 3.25 -80.56
N GLU A 65 67.95 2.98 -81.69
CA GLU A 65 68.11 3.76 -82.91
C GLU A 65 66.80 4.48 -83.20
N VAL A 66 66.80 5.80 -83.00
CA VAL A 66 65.65 6.68 -83.29
C VAL A 66 65.94 7.45 -84.57
N ASN A 67 65.02 7.38 -85.52
CA ASN A 67 65.10 8.14 -86.77
C ASN A 67 64.01 9.21 -86.79
N PHE A 68 64.41 10.40 -87.23
CA PHE A 68 63.52 11.51 -87.58
C PHE A 68 63.73 11.75 -89.07
N HIS A 69 62.83 11.25 -89.90
CA HIS A 69 63.07 11.21 -91.34
C HIS A 69 61.81 11.32 -92.15
N PHE A 70 61.97 11.83 -93.37
CA PHE A 70 61.02 11.63 -94.45
C PHE A 70 61.39 10.33 -95.18
N GLN A 71 60.39 9.55 -95.54
CA GLN A 71 60.55 8.36 -96.36
C GLN A 71 59.40 8.28 -97.35
N GLY A 72 59.71 8.04 -98.62
CA GLY A 72 58.73 8.04 -99.71
C GLY A 72 59.07 9.04 -100.80
N GLN A 73 58.07 9.34 -101.63
CA GLN A 73 58.24 10.21 -102.79
C GLN A 73 58.32 11.69 -102.39
N ALA A 74 59.22 12.45 -103.03
CA ALA A 74 59.35 13.88 -102.81
C ALA A 74 58.00 14.58 -103.03
N GLY A 75 57.58 15.39 -102.05
CA GLY A 75 56.30 16.11 -102.04
C GLY A 75 55.13 15.41 -101.35
N THR A 76 55.20 14.09 -101.14
CA THR A 76 54.15 13.30 -100.46
C THR A 76 54.69 12.40 -99.35
N ALA A 77 56.00 12.41 -99.12
CA ALA A 77 56.65 11.62 -98.08
C ALA A 77 56.11 12.03 -96.69
N PRO A 78 55.51 11.10 -95.94
CA PRO A 78 55.17 11.34 -94.54
C PRO A 78 56.43 11.54 -93.70
N PHE A 79 56.26 12.30 -92.62
CA PHE A 79 57.30 12.45 -91.60
C PHE A 79 57.16 11.31 -90.58
N TYR A 80 58.27 10.63 -90.33
CA TYR A 80 58.35 9.51 -89.41
C TYR A 80 59.24 9.83 -88.22
N ILE A 81 58.75 9.44 -87.05
CA ILE A 81 59.58 9.15 -85.89
C ILE A 81 59.55 7.63 -85.72
N SER A 82 60.66 6.96 -86.01
CA SER A 82 60.74 5.51 -85.92
C SER A 82 61.82 5.06 -84.95
N ARG A 83 61.60 3.88 -84.35
CA ARG A 83 62.61 3.18 -83.57
C ARG A 83 62.97 1.87 -84.24
N LYS A 84 64.23 1.48 -84.18
CA LYS A 84 64.66 0.22 -84.78
C LYS A 84 64.05 -0.98 -84.07
N ASN A 85 63.71 -2.01 -84.85
CA ASN A 85 63.10 -3.26 -84.39
C ASN A 85 61.72 -3.13 -83.75
N THR A 86 61.02 -2.00 -83.89
CA THR A 86 59.63 -1.86 -83.42
C THR A 86 58.59 -2.22 -84.49
N GLY A 87 59.02 -2.60 -85.70
CA GLY A 87 58.14 -3.10 -86.76
C GLY A 87 57.38 -2.02 -87.53
N GLY A 88 57.67 -0.73 -87.30
CA GLY A 88 56.99 0.39 -87.96
C GLY A 88 57.45 1.75 -87.43
N ALA A 89 56.70 2.81 -87.73
CA ALA A 89 56.93 4.14 -87.18
C ALA A 89 56.09 4.37 -85.91
N GLU A 90 56.69 4.94 -84.88
CA GLU A 90 56.02 5.25 -83.62
C GLU A 90 55.01 6.39 -83.81
N ILE A 91 55.43 7.40 -84.56
CA ILE A 91 54.59 8.52 -84.98
C ILE A 91 54.80 8.69 -86.48
N GLN A 92 53.68 8.72 -87.20
CA GLN A 92 53.65 9.08 -88.60
C GLN A 92 52.74 10.30 -88.77
N MET A 93 53.28 11.36 -89.36
CA MET A 93 52.51 12.51 -89.82
C MET A 93 52.33 12.37 -91.32
N GLN A 94 51.11 12.02 -91.73
CA GLN A 94 50.77 11.79 -93.12
C GLN A 94 50.56 13.09 -93.88
N PHE A 95 50.67 13.03 -95.21
CA PHE A 95 50.50 14.20 -96.07
C PHE A 95 49.07 14.76 -96.03
N ASP A 96 48.08 13.94 -95.67
CA ASP A 96 46.66 14.30 -95.52
C ASP A 96 46.35 14.94 -94.15
N GLY A 97 47.34 15.05 -93.28
CA GLY A 97 47.21 15.64 -91.95
C GLY A 97 46.92 14.62 -90.85
N ASP A 98 46.78 13.34 -91.18
CA ASP A 98 46.58 12.31 -90.17
C ASP A 98 47.83 12.12 -89.31
N ILE A 99 47.58 11.96 -88.01
CA ILE A 99 48.59 11.52 -87.05
C ILE A 99 48.28 10.07 -86.71
N ILE A 100 49.17 9.17 -87.13
CA ILE A 100 49.11 7.77 -86.75
C ILE A 100 50.11 7.54 -85.62
N LEU A 101 49.60 7.07 -84.47
CA LEU A 101 50.38 6.62 -83.33
C LEU A 101 50.36 5.10 -83.33
N ASN A 102 51.38 4.47 -83.91
CA ASN A 102 51.42 3.03 -84.14
C ASN A 102 52.82 2.44 -83.93
N GLY A 103 53.30 2.48 -82.69
CA GLY A 103 54.43 1.64 -82.28
C GLY A 103 54.05 0.18 -82.48
N GLY A 104 54.86 -0.58 -83.22
CA GLY A 104 54.40 -1.80 -83.90
C GLY A 104 53.97 -2.98 -83.01
N SER A 105 54.46 -4.20 -83.25
CA SER A 105 53.77 -5.46 -82.89
C SER A 105 53.63 -5.80 -81.39
N SER A 106 53.75 -4.84 -80.47
CA SER A 106 53.50 -5.00 -79.04
C SER A 106 52.89 -3.71 -78.45
N LYS A 107 51.55 -3.58 -78.57
CA LYS A 107 50.65 -2.58 -77.97
C LYS A 107 51.15 -1.11 -77.98
N GLY A 108 50.65 -0.32 -78.91
CA GLY A 108 50.75 1.14 -78.88
C GLY A 108 49.68 1.76 -77.99
N TYR A 109 50.04 2.15 -76.77
CA TYR A 109 49.16 2.87 -75.85
C TYR A 109 49.28 4.38 -76.05
N VAL A 110 48.15 5.08 -76.10
CA VAL A 110 48.09 6.55 -76.13
C VAL A 110 47.73 7.06 -74.74
N GLY A 111 48.74 7.57 -74.02
CA GLY A 111 48.54 8.26 -72.75
C GLY A 111 48.30 9.76 -72.96
N ILE A 112 47.19 10.28 -72.43
CA ILE A 112 46.94 11.73 -72.34
C ILE A 112 47.05 12.13 -70.87
N SER A 113 48.09 12.93 -70.56
CA SER A 113 48.42 13.35 -69.19
C SER A 113 48.77 12.18 -68.23
N THR A 114 49.30 11.08 -68.78
CA THR A 114 49.87 9.94 -68.04
C THR A 114 51.13 9.42 -68.75
N THR A 115 52.11 8.94 -67.99
CA THR A 115 53.37 8.36 -68.52
C THR A 115 53.39 6.83 -68.50
N ALA A 116 52.37 6.21 -67.90
CA ALA A 116 52.22 4.76 -67.80
C ALA A 116 50.77 4.37 -68.14
N PRO A 117 50.34 4.55 -69.40
CA PRO A 117 48.99 4.19 -69.81
C PRO A 117 48.75 2.70 -69.60
N SER A 118 47.59 2.37 -69.03
CA SER A 118 47.20 1.00 -68.71
C SER A 118 46.25 0.37 -69.75
N THR A 119 45.76 1.20 -70.67
CA THR A 119 44.82 0.84 -71.74
C THR A 119 45.21 1.52 -73.06
N ASP A 120 44.59 1.07 -74.16
CA ASP A 120 44.90 1.56 -75.52
C ASP A 120 44.78 3.08 -75.66
N LEU A 121 43.76 3.68 -75.06
CA LEU A 121 43.65 5.12 -74.82
C LEU A 121 43.42 5.32 -73.32
N ASP A 122 44.34 6.00 -72.66
CA ASP A 122 44.28 6.28 -71.22
C ASP A 122 44.32 7.80 -71.01
N VAL A 123 43.19 8.38 -70.61
CA VAL A 123 43.03 9.83 -70.41
C VAL A 123 42.87 10.11 -68.92
N ASN A 124 43.91 10.68 -68.33
CA ASN A 124 43.87 11.14 -66.94
C ASN A 124 43.20 12.53 -66.86
N GLY A 125 41.88 12.56 -67.05
CA GLY A 125 41.07 13.80 -67.07
C GLY A 125 39.74 13.65 -67.81
N THR A 126 39.15 14.77 -68.22
CA THR A 126 37.86 14.78 -68.93
C THR A 126 38.05 14.50 -70.43
N SER A 127 37.32 13.51 -70.95
CA SER A 127 37.19 13.27 -72.39
C SER A 127 35.86 13.80 -72.91
N ARG A 128 35.87 14.54 -74.02
CA ARG A 128 34.65 14.97 -74.71
C ARG A 128 34.57 14.33 -76.09
N PHE A 129 33.59 13.46 -76.28
CA PHE A 129 33.20 12.95 -77.59
C PHE A 129 32.03 13.78 -78.12
N ARG A 130 32.12 14.26 -79.36
CA ARG A 130 31.02 14.98 -80.03
C ARG A 130 30.38 14.03 -81.05
N GLY A 131 29.05 13.94 -81.05
CA GLY A 131 28.29 13.01 -81.91
C GLY A 131 28.09 11.63 -81.27
N VAL A 132 27.84 10.62 -82.10
CA VAL A 132 27.62 9.24 -81.65
C VAL A 132 28.95 8.62 -81.22
N SER A 133 29.00 8.11 -79.99
CA SER A 133 30.12 7.31 -79.49
C SER A 133 29.70 5.85 -79.45
N THR A 134 30.33 5.02 -80.27
CA THR A 134 30.03 3.59 -80.34
C THR A 134 31.08 2.80 -79.56
N PHE A 135 30.63 2.02 -78.57
CA PHE A 135 31.45 1.06 -77.85
C PHE A 135 31.06 -0.35 -78.30
N ASN A 136 31.94 -1.05 -79.03
CA ASN A 136 31.68 -2.40 -79.54
C ASN A 136 31.80 -3.50 -78.45
N SER A 137 31.98 -3.10 -77.19
CA SER A 137 32.08 -3.96 -76.00
C SER A 137 31.58 -3.19 -74.77
N SER A 138 31.82 -3.72 -73.57
CA SER A 138 31.39 -3.11 -72.31
C SER A 138 32.02 -1.73 -72.07
N LEU A 139 31.18 -0.77 -71.65
CA LEU A 139 31.62 0.52 -71.12
C LEU A 139 31.66 0.45 -69.59
N PHE A 140 32.85 0.60 -69.01
CA PHE A 140 33.04 0.67 -67.56
C PHE A 140 33.18 2.13 -67.12
N VAL A 141 32.32 2.59 -66.19
CA VAL A 141 32.29 3.99 -65.70
C VAL A 141 32.13 4.03 -64.19
N GLY A 142 33.02 4.75 -63.50
CA GLY A 142 32.97 4.90 -62.04
C GLY A 142 31.86 5.83 -61.54
N GLY A 143 31.33 6.68 -62.41
CA GLY A 143 30.17 7.54 -62.17
C GLY A 143 29.57 7.97 -63.50
N LEU A 144 28.25 7.82 -63.64
CA LEU A 144 27.55 8.01 -64.91
C LEU A 144 26.35 8.94 -64.74
N SER A 145 26.47 10.17 -65.25
CA SER A 145 25.35 11.09 -65.41
C SER A 145 24.89 11.07 -66.87
N MET A 146 23.78 10.40 -67.16
CA MET A 146 23.20 10.30 -68.51
C MET A 146 21.89 11.08 -68.61
N SER A 147 21.73 11.80 -69.71
CA SER A 147 20.44 12.34 -70.15
C SER A 147 20.00 11.52 -71.37
N ILE A 148 18.91 10.75 -71.24
CA ILE A 148 18.37 9.89 -72.31
C ILE A 148 17.02 10.46 -72.75
N GLU A 149 16.95 10.94 -73.98
CA GLU A 149 15.82 11.77 -74.46
C GLU A 149 14.63 10.95 -75.01
N ALA A 150 14.77 9.63 -75.24
CA ALA A 150 13.65 8.76 -75.59
C ALA A 150 13.94 7.25 -75.37
N GLN A 151 12.98 6.54 -74.76
CA GLN A 151 12.89 5.08 -74.46
C GLN A 151 13.62 4.57 -73.18
N PRO A 152 13.02 3.61 -72.44
CA PRO A 152 13.52 3.20 -71.12
C PRO A 152 14.86 2.45 -71.19
N ILE A 153 15.65 2.60 -70.13
CA ILE A 153 16.85 1.79 -69.89
C ILE A 153 16.41 0.33 -69.77
N SER A 154 16.73 -0.50 -70.77
CA SER A 154 16.56 -1.95 -70.67
C SER A 154 17.71 -2.54 -69.86
N ILE A 155 17.43 -2.93 -68.61
CA ILE A 155 18.38 -3.66 -67.76
C ILE A 155 18.08 -5.15 -67.97
N GLY A 156 19.04 -5.89 -68.52
CA GLY A 156 18.88 -7.32 -68.84
C GLY A 156 18.47 -8.18 -67.63
N ALA A 157 17.95 -9.38 -67.92
CA ALA A 157 17.11 -10.26 -67.09
C ALA A 157 17.66 -10.78 -65.72
N GLY A 158 18.58 -10.08 -65.05
CA GLY A 158 19.10 -10.49 -63.74
C GLY A 158 19.70 -9.38 -62.88
N GLY A 159 19.53 -8.10 -63.25
CA GLY A 159 19.97 -6.98 -62.42
C GLY A 159 18.87 -6.51 -61.47
N ASP A 160 19.06 -6.70 -60.16
CA ASP A 160 18.25 -6.01 -59.16
C ASP A 160 18.48 -4.50 -59.29
N ILE A 161 17.40 -3.75 -59.45
CA ILE A 161 17.47 -2.29 -59.39
C ILE A 161 17.46 -1.94 -57.88
N ASN A 162 18.55 -1.37 -57.35
CA ASN A 162 18.63 -0.89 -55.96
C ASN A 162 17.82 0.41 -55.75
N ALA A 163 16.64 0.27 -55.14
CA ALA A 163 15.64 1.33 -54.93
C ALA A 163 16.12 2.55 -54.12
N ALA A 164 17.23 2.46 -53.40
CA ALA A 164 17.79 3.60 -52.65
C ALA A 164 18.31 4.74 -53.56
N SER A 165 18.48 4.48 -54.86
CA SER A 165 19.04 5.46 -55.81
C SER A 165 18.00 6.26 -56.60
N TRP A 166 16.68 6.04 -56.44
CA TRP A 166 15.64 6.73 -57.24
C TRP A 166 14.51 7.37 -56.42
N ALA A 167 14.72 7.62 -55.13
CA ALA A 167 13.73 8.29 -54.27
C ALA A 167 13.66 9.83 -54.44
N GLN A 168 14.30 10.42 -55.46
CA GLN A 168 14.35 11.88 -55.66
C GLN A 168 13.60 12.37 -56.92
N ASN A 169 12.87 11.51 -57.63
CA ASN A 169 12.08 11.93 -58.80
C ASN A 169 10.59 11.65 -58.59
N THR A 170 9.86 12.69 -58.20
CA THR A 170 8.45 12.70 -57.80
C THR A 170 7.43 12.43 -58.94
N SER A 171 7.81 11.80 -60.04
CA SER A 171 6.90 11.57 -61.18
C SER A 171 7.28 10.36 -62.04
N ILE A 172 7.33 9.15 -61.46
CA ILE A 172 7.46 7.91 -62.23
C ILE A 172 6.17 7.10 -62.15
N GLY A 173 5.24 7.30 -63.10
CA GLY A 173 4.04 6.49 -63.30
C GLY A 173 4.33 5.09 -63.87
N GLY A 174 5.40 4.43 -63.42
CA GLY A 174 5.90 3.18 -64.00
C GLY A 174 6.43 2.15 -63.00
N LEU A 175 6.47 2.48 -61.70
CA LEU A 175 6.75 1.48 -60.65
C LEU A 175 5.48 1.18 -59.86
N THR A 176 4.50 0.60 -60.55
CA THR A 176 3.26 0.11 -59.91
C THR A 176 3.52 -1.30 -59.36
N LEU A 177 3.30 -1.51 -58.06
CA LEU A 177 3.25 -2.86 -57.48
C LEU A 177 2.04 -3.59 -58.09
N LYS A 178 2.22 -4.82 -58.57
CA LYS A 178 1.08 -5.65 -59.02
C LYS A 178 0.08 -5.82 -57.86
N ASP A 179 -1.21 -5.80 -58.17
CA ASP A 179 -2.27 -6.03 -57.18
C ASP A 179 -1.98 -7.29 -56.36
N SER A 180 -2.13 -7.19 -55.04
CA SER A 180 -1.85 -8.28 -54.09
C SER A 180 -2.83 -9.45 -54.20
N GLY A 181 -3.90 -9.31 -55.00
CA GLY A 181 -5.02 -10.24 -55.06
C GLY A 181 -5.97 -10.14 -53.86
N VAL A 182 -5.65 -9.31 -52.86
CA VAL A 182 -6.50 -9.02 -51.71
C VAL A 182 -7.41 -7.83 -52.03
N THR A 183 -8.73 -8.03 -51.88
CA THR A 183 -9.72 -6.97 -52.10
C THR A 183 -9.47 -5.78 -51.18
N ALA A 184 -9.38 -4.57 -51.73
CA ALA A 184 -9.24 -3.36 -50.92
C ALA A 184 -10.51 -3.13 -50.08
N ASN A 185 -10.38 -3.22 -48.75
CA ASN A 185 -11.46 -2.95 -47.81
C ASN A 185 -10.90 -2.71 -46.39
N SER A 186 -11.75 -2.24 -45.47
CA SER A 186 -11.46 -2.23 -44.03
C SER A 186 -11.70 -3.63 -43.44
N TYR A 187 -10.69 -4.17 -42.75
CA TYR A 187 -10.78 -5.46 -42.06
C TYR A 187 -10.77 -5.24 -40.54
N THR A 188 -11.89 -5.53 -39.87
CA THR A 188 -12.01 -5.39 -38.41
C THR A 188 -11.21 -6.51 -37.73
N ASN A 189 -10.30 -6.17 -36.81
CA ASN A 189 -9.38 -7.12 -36.17
C ASN A 189 -8.61 -8.00 -37.18
N ALA A 190 -8.00 -7.39 -38.19
CA ALA A 190 -7.49 -8.07 -39.38
C ALA A 190 -6.51 -9.24 -39.10
N ASN A 191 -6.75 -10.38 -39.73
CA ASN A 191 -5.76 -11.46 -39.90
C ASN A 191 -5.09 -11.28 -41.26
N ILE A 192 -3.75 -11.14 -41.28
CA ILE A 192 -2.97 -10.89 -42.50
C ILE A 192 -1.97 -12.01 -42.71
N THR A 193 -1.91 -12.53 -43.94
CA THR A 193 -0.85 -13.45 -44.38
C THR A 193 0.08 -12.74 -45.34
N VAL A 194 1.39 -12.95 -45.19
CA VAL A 194 2.42 -12.42 -46.10
C VAL A 194 3.20 -13.54 -46.77
N ASP A 195 3.67 -13.32 -48.00
CA ASP A 195 4.64 -14.21 -48.64
C ASP A 195 6.06 -14.00 -48.09
N ALA A 196 7.00 -14.86 -48.50
CA ALA A 196 8.41 -14.77 -48.11
C ALA A 196 9.10 -13.46 -48.54
N LYS A 197 8.46 -12.66 -49.40
CA LYS A 197 8.93 -11.35 -49.87
C LYS A 197 8.21 -10.19 -49.15
N GLY A 198 7.38 -10.47 -48.15
CA GLY A 198 6.69 -9.48 -47.33
C GLY A 198 5.45 -8.87 -47.96
N ARG A 199 4.95 -9.39 -49.09
CA ARG A 199 3.71 -8.90 -49.71
C ARG A 199 2.50 -9.56 -49.06
N ILE A 200 1.44 -8.80 -48.86
CA ILE A 200 0.16 -9.31 -48.36
C ILE A 200 -0.43 -10.27 -49.41
N THR A 201 -0.80 -11.48 -49.02
CA THR A 201 -1.40 -12.51 -49.90
C THR A 201 -2.80 -12.93 -49.50
N ALA A 202 -3.21 -12.63 -48.26
CA ALA A 202 -4.58 -12.78 -47.79
C ALA A 202 -4.87 -11.80 -46.66
N ALA A 203 -6.09 -11.28 -46.61
CA ALA A 203 -6.62 -10.54 -45.47
C ALA A 203 -8.07 -10.96 -45.19
N SER A 204 -8.41 -11.10 -43.91
CA SER A 204 -9.78 -11.33 -43.45
C SER A 204 -10.04 -10.59 -42.14
N SER A 205 -11.29 -10.22 -41.87
CA SER A 205 -11.68 -9.69 -40.57
C SER A 205 -11.58 -10.82 -39.54
N GLY A 206 -10.88 -10.57 -38.43
CA GLY A 206 -10.83 -11.50 -37.31
C GLY A 206 -12.05 -11.36 -36.41
N SER A 207 -12.31 -12.37 -35.60
CA SER A 207 -13.24 -12.25 -34.48
C SER A 207 -12.63 -11.30 -33.44
N SER A 208 -13.47 -10.50 -32.76
CA SER A 208 -13.05 -9.76 -31.57
C SER A 208 -12.30 -10.70 -30.65
N GLY A 209 -11.02 -10.41 -30.38
CA GLY A 209 -10.27 -11.09 -29.33
C GLY A 209 -11.14 -11.09 -28.09
N GLY A 210 -11.39 -12.28 -27.53
CA GLY A 210 -12.41 -12.47 -26.52
C GLY A 210 -12.37 -11.35 -25.50
N SER A 211 -13.45 -10.56 -25.44
CA SER A 211 -13.91 -10.05 -24.15
C SER A 211 -13.87 -11.21 -23.16
N ILE A 212 -13.75 -10.95 -21.86
CA ILE A 212 -13.96 -12.00 -20.85
C ILE A 212 -15.43 -12.45 -20.93
N GLY A 213 -15.75 -13.28 -21.92
CA GLY A 213 -16.97 -14.03 -22.09
C GLY A 213 -16.67 -15.42 -21.56
N GLY A 214 -16.81 -15.57 -20.25
CA GLY A 214 -16.69 -16.84 -19.54
C GLY A 214 -18.05 -17.25 -18.97
N SER A 215 -18.15 -18.51 -18.52
CA SER A 215 -19.32 -19.14 -17.90
C SER A 215 -19.75 -18.57 -16.53
N GLY A 216 -19.40 -17.32 -16.24
CA GLY A 216 -19.75 -16.64 -14.99
C GLY A 216 -21.20 -16.17 -14.99
N THR A 217 -21.81 -16.13 -13.81
CA THR A 217 -23.14 -15.54 -13.61
C THR A 217 -22.97 -14.11 -13.13
N ALA A 218 -23.83 -13.20 -13.59
CA ALA A 218 -23.82 -11.80 -13.15
C ALA A 218 -23.78 -11.69 -11.62
N ASN A 219 -23.04 -10.71 -11.10
CA ASN A 219 -22.88 -10.40 -9.68
C ASN A 219 -22.11 -11.44 -8.84
N TYR A 220 -21.58 -12.50 -9.44
CA TYR A 220 -20.64 -13.38 -8.73
C TYR A 220 -19.20 -12.92 -8.95
N VAL A 221 -18.43 -12.86 -7.86
CA VAL A 221 -16.99 -12.64 -7.96
C VAL A 221 -16.36 -13.89 -8.61
N PRO A 222 -15.61 -13.76 -9.73
CA PRO A 222 -14.98 -14.90 -10.38
C PRO A 222 -13.90 -15.54 -9.50
N LYS A 223 -13.77 -16.87 -9.54
CA LYS A 223 -12.66 -17.61 -8.95
C LYS A 223 -12.13 -18.67 -9.91
N PHE A 224 -10.86 -19.01 -9.80
CA PHE A 224 -10.35 -20.23 -10.44
C PHE A 224 -10.95 -21.46 -9.76
N THR A 225 -11.56 -22.34 -10.56
CA THR A 225 -12.05 -23.66 -10.09
C THR A 225 -11.02 -24.76 -10.34
N ASN A 226 -10.03 -24.51 -11.21
CA ASN A 226 -8.80 -25.28 -11.41
C ASN A 226 -7.71 -24.37 -12.03
N SER A 227 -6.56 -24.92 -12.45
CA SER A 227 -5.40 -24.15 -12.97
C SER A 227 -5.70 -23.26 -14.17
N THR A 228 -6.80 -23.49 -14.91
CA THR A 228 -7.10 -22.78 -16.17
C THR A 228 -8.57 -22.40 -16.34
N THR A 229 -9.46 -22.71 -15.39
CA THR A 229 -10.91 -22.47 -15.52
C THR A 229 -11.41 -21.47 -14.48
N LEU A 230 -12.16 -20.46 -14.93
CA LEU A 230 -12.89 -19.52 -14.08
C LEU A 230 -14.34 -19.99 -13.88
N GLY A 231 -14.86 -19.86 -12.66
CA GLY A 231 -16.26 -20.10 -12.31
C GLY A 231 -16.74 -19.16 -11.21
N ASN A 232 -18.00 -19.29 -10.81
CA ASN A 232 -18.56 -18.46 -9.74
C ASN A 232 -17.95 -18.81 -8.37
N SER A 233 -17.63 -17.79 -7.57
CA SER A 233 -17.36 -17.99 -6.15
C SER A 233 -18.66 -18.14 -5.34
N ILE A 234 -18.54 -18.30 -4.03
CA ILE A 234 -19.68 -18.19 -3.11
C ILE A 234 -20.00 -16.73 -2.75
N ILE A 235 -19.18 -15.78 -3.21
CA ILE A 235 -19.29 -14.35 -2.93
C ILE A 235 -20.09 -13.72 -4.07
N ARG A 236 -21.19 -13.08 -3.69
CA ARG A 236 -22.06 -12.31 -4.57
C ARG A 236 -21.98 -10.85 -4.19
N ASP A 237 -21.71 -9.98 -5.15
CA ASP A 237 -21.67 -8.53 -5.03
C ASP A 237 -22.68 -7.92 -6.01
N ASN A 238 -23.71 -7.27 -5.48
CA ASN A 238 -24.75 -6.63 -6.31
C ASN A 238 -24.44 -5.14 -6.60
N GLY A 239 -23.22 -4.69 -6.32
CA GLY A 239 -22.75 -3.30 -6.45
C GLY A 239 -23.08 -2.42 -5.24
N THR A 240 -23.90 -2.90 -4.30
CA THR A 240 -24.28 -2.14 -3.09
C THR A 240 -23.97 -2.91 -1.81
N ASN A 241 -24.23 -4.22 -1.80
CA ASN A 241 -24.14 -5.14 -0.66
C ASN A 241 -23.52 -6.48 -1.11
N VAL A 242 -22.93 -7.21 -0.16
CA VAL A 242 -22.24 -8.49 -0.40
C VAL A 242 -22.91 -9.64 0.34
N GLY A 243 -23.06 -10.78 -0.34
CA GLY A 243 -23.53 -12.04 0.22
C GLY A 243 -22.46 -13.12 0.11
N ILE A 244 -22.23 -13.90 1.17
CA ILE A 244 -21.31 -15.05 1.17
C ILE A 244 -22.13 -16.30 1.47
N GLY A 245 -22.25 -17.20 0.49
CA GLY A 245 -23.08 -18.41 0.60
C GLY A 245 -24.60 -18.14 0.55
N THR A 246 -24.99 -16.90 0.26
CA THR A 246 -26.38 -16.44 0.09
C THR A 246 -26.45 -15.28 -0.89
N SER A 247 -27.66 -14.90 -1.31
CA SER A 247 -27.88 -13.64 -2.03
C SER A 247 -27.72 -12.44 -1.09
N PRO A 248 -27.11 -11.33 -1.53
CA PRO A 248 -27.14 -10.09 -0.75
C PRO A 248 -28.58 -9.62 -0.55
N ASP A 249 -28.93 -9.18 0.65
CA ASP A 249 -30.21 -8.51 0.92
C ASP A 249 -30.05 -6.98 0.88
N SER A 250 -31.16 -6.22 0.91
CA SER A 250 -31.12 -4.75 0.84
C SER A 250 -30.80 -4.06 2.17
N SER A 251 -30.93 -4.78 3.29
CA SER A 251 -30.86 -4.23 4.64
C SER A 251 -29.45 -4.30 5.23
N ASN A 252 -28.61 -5.19 4.73
CA ASN A 252 -27.30 -5.49 5.28
C ASN A 252 -26.19 -5.28 4.24
N LYS A 253 -25.11 -4.62 4.64
CA LYS A 253 -23.92 -4.47 3.78
C LYS A 253 -23.21 -5.79 3.52
N LEU A 254 -23.22 -6.70 4.48
CA LEU A 254 -22.64 -8.03 4.38
C LEU A 254 -23.58 -9.06 5.02
N VAL A 255 -23.93 -10.11 4.27
CA VAL A 255 -24.72 -11.25 4.74
C VAL A 255 -23.91 -12.53 4.56
N VAL A 256 -23.74 -13.32 5.62
CA VAL A 256 -23.01 -14.60 5.58
C VAL A 256 -23.95 -15.72 6.00
N ASN A 257 -24.12 -16.73 5.13
CA ASN A 257 -24.86 -17.95 5.46
C ASN A 257 -23.90 -18.96 6.11
N GLY A 258 -23.82 -18.90 7.44
CA GLY A 258 -22.92 -19.71 8.26
C GLY A 258 -22.21 -18.89 9.34
N SER A 259 -21.33 -19.52 10.10
CA SER A 259 -20.56 -18.86 11.17
C SER A 259 -19.50 -17.91 10.58
N LEU A 260 -19.42 -16.69 11.12
CA LEU A 260 -18.35 -15.73 10.81
C LEU A 260 -17.28 -15.76 11.90
N ARG A 261 -16.03 -16.06 11.53
CA ARG A 261 -14.85 -15.89 12.39
C ARG A 261 -14.08 -14.65 11.95
N VAL A 262 -13.92 -13.69 12.85
CA VAL A 262 -13.04 -12.53 12.67
C VAL A 262 -11.79 -12.76 13.52
N VAL A 263 -10.61 -12.69 12.89
CA VAL A 263 -9.33 -13.09 13.51
C VAL A 263 -8.85 -12.08 14.53
N ASP A 264 -9.04 -10.79 14.23
CA ASP A 264 -8.72 -9.68 15.13
C ASP A 264 -10.01 -9.06 15.67
N ASN A 265 -10.16 -7.74 15.56
CA ASN A 265 -11.28 -7.00 16.13
C ASN A 265 -12.38 -6.72 15.09
N ILE A 266 -13.64 -6.73 15.54
CA ILE A 266 -14.76 -6.16 14.80
C ILE A 266 -14.92 -4.69 15.23
N TYR A 267 -14.58 -3.75 14.33
CA TYR A 267 -14.83 -2.32 14.54
C TYR A 267 -16.18 -1.91 13.97
N LEU A 268 -17.15 -1.61 14.84
CA LEU A 268 -18.47 -1.08 14.47
C LEU A 268 -18.50 0.40 14.79
N ASN A 269 -18.21 1.28 13.83
CA ASN A 269 -18.16 2.73 14.01
C ASN A 269 -19.23 3.41 13.15
N THR A 270 -20.23 4.03 13.80
CA THR A 270 -21.28 4.83 13.16
C THR A 270 -21.21 6.32 13.56
N GLY A 271 -20.09 6.77 14.13
CA GLY A 271 -19.85 8.15 14.52
C GLY A 271 -20.26 8.46 15.98
N THR A 272 -21.54 8.33 16.34
CA THR A 272 -22.06 8.79 17.65
C THR A 272 -22.63 7.70 18.55
N SER A 273 -23.00 6.53 18.02
CA SER A 273 -23.57 5.43 18.81
C SER A 273 -23.25 4.07 18.18
N ASN A 274 -22.28 3.36 18.73
CA ASN A 274 -21.98 1.99 18.31
C ASN A 274 -23.05 1.06 18.87
N SER A 275 -24.06 0.73 18.06
CA SER A 275 -25.13 -0.19 18.43
C SER A 275 -25.00 -1.46 17.59
N ILE A 276 -24.86 -2.60 18.26
CA ILE A 276 -25.08 -3.91 17.64
C ILE A 276 -26.60 -4.15 17.76
N VAL A 277 -27.33 -3.99 16.65
CA VAL A 277 -28.78 -4.25 16.64
C VAL A 277 -29.00 -5.62 16.01
N GLY A 278 -29.33 -6.62 16.83
CA GLY A 278 -29.87 -7.88 16.31
C GLY A 278 -31.29 -7.65 15.84
N THR A 279 -31.53 -7.46 14.54
CA THR A 279 -32.89 -7.44 13.99
C THR A 279 -33.50 -8.84 14.10
N GLY A 280 -34.34 -9.04 15.13
CA GLY A 280 -35.13 -10.25 15.33
C GLY A 280 -34.49 -11.38 16.15
N GLY A 281 -33.36 -11.16 16.84
CA GLY A 281 -32.69 -12.26 17.56
C GLY A 281 -31.66 -11.90 18.65
N GLY A 282 -31.50 -10.63 19.03
CA GLY A 282 -30.55 -10.26 20.09
C GLY A 282 -29.07 -10.39 19.71
N ILE A 283 -28.17 -10.26 20.69
CA ILE A 283 -26.72 -10.49 20.56
C ILE A 283 -26.32 -11.64 21.46
N GLU A 284 -25.73 -12.67 20.87
CA GLU A 284 -25.30 -13.85 21.61
C GLU A 284 -23.77 -14.01 21.52
N PHE A 285 -23.08 -13.97 22.67
CA PHE A 285 -21.67 -14.34 22.75
C PHE A 285 -21.55 -15.79 23.24
N TYR A 286 -20.90 -16.65 22.46
CA TYR A 286 -20.70 -18.07 22.79
C TYR A 286 -19.25 -18.36 23.16
N THR A 287 -19.04 -19.27 24.12
CA THR A 287 -17.78 -19.98 24.33
C THR A 287 -18.05 -21.47 24.44
N ASN A 288 -17.28 -22.33 23.75
CA ASN A 288 -17.47 -23.79 23.78
C ASN A 288 -18.92 -24.25 23.50
N SER A 289 -19.59 -23.62 22.53
CA SER A 289 -21.00 -23.88 22.19
C SER A 289 -22.02 -23.59 23.31
N THR A 290 -21.60 -22.93 24.38
CA THR A 290 -22.49 -22.42 25.44
C THR A 290 -22.63 -20.91 25.30
N LYS A 291 -23.85 -20.40 25.39
CA LYS A 291 -24.13 -18.96 25.47
C LYS A 291 -23.46 -18.43 26.73
N GLN A 292 -22.86 -17.25 26.69
CA GLN A 292 -22.20 -16.61 27.84
C GLN A 292 -22.85 -15.27 28.17
N VAL A 293 -23.23 -14.53 27.13
CA VAL A 293 -23.96 -13.26 27.22
C VAL A 293 -25.07 -13.27 26.18
N ASP A 294 -26.29 -12.99 26.63
CA ASP A 294 -27.46 -12.71 25.80
C ASP A 294 -27.90 -11.26 25.99
N ILE A 295 -28.08 -10.53 24.91
CA ILE A 295 -28.90 -9.31 24.92
C ILE A 295 -30.12 -9.64 24.08
N ASP A 296 -31.26 -9.88 24.73
CA ASP A 296 -32.43 -10.38 24.03
C ASP A 296 -33.10 -9.30 23.15
N GLY A 297 -34.10 -9.69 22.36
CA GLY A 297 -34.85 -8.76 21.49
C GLY A 297 -35.65 -7.68 22.22
N ASN A 298 -35.77 -7.77 23.54
CA ASN A 298 -36.43 -6.79 24.41
C ASN A 298 -35.42 -5.87 25.13
N GLY A 299 -34.12 -6.12 24.96
CA GLY A 299 -33.03 -5.34 25.56
C GLY A 299 -32.55 -5.85 26.93
N ASP A 300 -33.03 -7.01 27.38
CA ASP A 300 -32.58 -7.61 28.65
C ASP A 300 -31.20 -8.24 28.48
N LEU A 301 -30.29 -7.94 29.41
CA LEU A 301 -28.96 -8.56 29.49
C LEU A 301 -29.02 -9.79 30.40
N GLN A 302 -28.91 -10.99 29.84
CA GLN A 302 -28.77 -12.23 30.61
C GLN A 302 -27.31 -12.71 30.60
N VAL A 303 -26.74 -12.87 31.79
CA VAL A 303 -25.38 -13.40 32.00
C VAL A 303 -25.47 -14.71 32.77
N LEU A 304 -24.88 -15.78 32.23
CA LEU A 304 -25.04 -17.14 32.78
C LEU A 304 -24.16 -17.44 34.01
N ASN A 305 -23.09 -16.66 34.21
CA ASN A 305 -22.20 -16.76 35.36
C ASN A 305 -22.19 -15.41 36.12
N ASN A 306 -21.01 -14.79 36.27
CA ASN A 306 -20.86 -13.53 36.99
C ASN A 306 -20.88 -12.35 36.01
N LEU A 307 -21.72 -11.35 36.28
CA LEU A 307 -21.64 -10.03 35.64
C LEU A 307 -20.68 -9.15 36.45
N GLN A 308 -19.40 -9.14 36.08
CA GLN A 308 -18.39 -8.29 36.69
C GLN A 308 -18.30 -6.95 35.97
N PHE A 309 -18.71 -5.87 36.62
CA PHE A 309 -18.52 -4.52 36.13
C PHE A 309 -17.10 -4.01 36.48
N SER A 310 -16.09 -4.36 35.67
CA SER A 310 -14.68 -4.05 35.96
C SER A 310 -14.14 -2.83 35.21
N THR A 311 -14.44 -1.62 35.68
CA THR A 311 -13.67 -0.36 35.48
C THR A 311 -14.23 0.73 36.42
N GLY A 312 -13.40 1.68 36.84
CA GLY A 312 -13.64 2.62 37.96
C GLY A 312 -14.74 3.69 37.78
N GLY A 313 -15.97 3.28 37.51
CA GLY A 313 -17.15 4.16 37.41
C GLY A 313 -18.44 3.45 37.01
N ASN A 314 -18.57 2.15 37.25
CA ASN A 314 -19.70 1.37 36.75
C ASN A 314 -20.92 1.48 37.67
N ASN A 315 -21.96 2.18 37.19
CA ASN A 315 -23.26 2.24 37.83
C ASN A 315 -24.18 1.16 37.24
N LEU A 316 -24.87 0.37 38.07
CA LEU A 316 -26.05 -0.39 37.63
C LEU A 316 -27.22 0.60 37.56
N ILE A 317 -27.47 1.15 36.37
CA ILE A 317 -28.53 2.15 36.13
C ILE A 317 -29.79 1.42 35.66
N THR A 318 -30.83 1.38 36.49
CA THR A 318 -32.19 1.11 36.00
C THR A 318 -32.68 2.38 35.31
N GLY A 319 -33.34 2.26 34.14
CA GLY A 319 -33.86 3.41 33.39
C GLY A 319 -34.83 4.28 34.21
N SER A 320 -35.14 5.48 33.71
CA SER A 320 -35.63 6.68 34.42
C SER A 320 -36.95 6.60 35.23
N SER A 321 -37.47 5.42 35.54
CA SER A 321 -38.68 5.26 36.37
C SER A 321 -38.86 3.86 36.99
N GLY A 322 -37.84 2.99 36.96
CA GLY A 322 -37.96 1.59 37.41
C GLY A 322 -37.15 1.28 38.67
N ASP A 323 -37.73 0.45 39.54
CA ASP A 323 -37.10 -0.08 40.75
C ASP A 323 -35.99 -1.10 40.38
N MET A 324 -34.92 -1.18 41.18
CA MET A 324 -33.86 -2.18 41.03
C MET A 324 -34.21 -3.42 41.85
N VAL A 325 -34.63 -4.50 41.18
CA VAL A 325 -35.11 -5.71 41.85
C VAL A 325 -34.10 -6.85 41.75
N PHE A 326 -33.71 -7.42 42.89
CA PHE A 326 -32.91 -8.63 42.97
C PHE A 326 -33.85 -9.82 43.23
N LYS A 327 -33.82 -10.83 42.36
CA LYS A 327 -34.67 -12.03 42.45
C LYS A 327 -33.84 -13.30 42.58
N THR A 328 -34.36 -14.29 43.30
CA THR A 328 -33.91 -15.68 43.18
C THR A 328 -35.12 -16.57 42.94
N ASN A 329 -35.00 -17.51 41.98
CA ASN A 329 -36.12 -18.37 41.56
C ASN A 329 -37.41 -17.59 41.25
N ASN A 330 -37.30 -16.52 40.45
CA ASN A 330 -38.37 -15.58 40.08
C ASN A 330 -39.07 -14.85 41.24
N SER A 331 -38.60 -14.99 42.47
CA SER A 331 -39.13 -14.30 43.64
C SER A 331 -38.23 -13.12 44.01
N GLN A 332 -38.82 -11.94 44.21
CA GLN A 332 -38.10 -10.77 44.70
C GLN A 332 -37.52 -11.03 46.09
N ARG A 333 -36.26 -10.64 46.28
CA ARG A 333 -35.48 -10.75 47.53
C ARG A 333 -35.07 -9.38 48.05
N MET A 334 -34.76 -8.46 47.15
CA MET A 334 -34.42 -7.08 47.47
C MET A 334 -34.94 -6.18 46.35
N GLU A 335 -35.31 -4.96 46.70
CA GLU A 335 -35.72 -3.92 45.77
C GLU A 335 -35.18 -2.58 46.21
N ILE A 336 -34.55 -1.82 45.31
CA ILE A 336 -34.29 -0.40 45.53
C ILE A 336 -35.34 0.34 44.73
N THR A 337 -36.28 0.98 45.41
CA THR A 337 -37.35 1.69 44.73
C THR A 337 -36.82 2.91 43.98
N SER A 338 -37.56 3.38 42.99
CA SER A 338 -37.33 4.65 42.30
C SER A 338 -37.33 5.87 43.25
N GLY A 339 -37.90 5.73 44.45
CA GLY A 339 -37.81 6.71 45.55
C GLY A 339 -36.56 6.58 46.43
N GLY A 340 -35.63 5.67 46.11
CA GLY A 340 -34.37 5.45 46.82
C GLY A 340 -34.45 4.55 48.06
N ALA A 341 -35.62 3.96 48.33
CA ALA A 341 -35.79 3.07 49.49
C ALA A 341 -35.26 1.67 49.17
N VAL A 342 -34.45 1.09 50.07
CA VAL A 342 -34.02 -0.30 49.99
C VAL A 342 -34.98 -1.18 50.77
N GLN A 343 -35.67 -2.08 50.07
CA GLN A 343 -36.57 -3.07 50.63
C GLN A 343 -35.91 -4.46 50.54
N LEU A 344 -36.02 -5.24 51.61
CA LEU A 344 -35.69 -6.67 51.62
C LEU A 344 -37.01 -7.42 51.75
N SER A 345 -37.40 -8.18 50.72
CA SER A 345 -38.74 -8.77 50.62
C SER A 345 -38.69 -10.29 50.56
N VAL A 346 -39.48 -10.95 51.40
CA VAL A 346 -39.84 -12.37 51.25
C VAL A 346 -41.35 -12.53 51.48
N SER A 347 -42.00 -13.28 50.60
CA SER A 347 -43.46 -13.39 50.47
C SER A 347 -44.16 -14.20 51.58
N SER A 348 -43.48 -14.55 52.67
CA SER A 348 -44.10 -15.24 53.81
C SER A 348 -43.23 -15.07 55.06
N ALA A 349 -43.70 -14.22 55.97
CA ALA A 349 -43.32 -14.14 57.39
C ALA A 349 -41.83 -14.37 57.70
N ASN A 350 -41.04 -13.31 57.55
CA ASN A 350 -39.94 -12.86 58.42
C ASN A 350 -39.22 -11.75 57.65
N ILE A 351 -39.32 -10.50 58.10
CA ILE A 351 -38.42 -9.43 57.64
C ILE A 351 -37.06 -9.78 58.25
N GLY A 352 -36.32 -10.69 57.61
CA GLY A 352 -35.01 -11.14 58.06
C GLY A 352 -33.97 -10.07 57.75
N PHE A 353 -33.85 -9.07 58.62
CA PHE A 353 -32.55 -8.43 58.80
C PHE A 353 -31.77 -9.28 59.81
N ASP A 354 -31.27 -10.42 59.33
CA ASP A 354 -30.40 -11.29 60.11
C ASP A 354 -28.97 -10.75 60.01
N VAL A 355 -28.45 -10.23 61.12
CA VAL A 355 -27.05 -9.80 61.21
C VAL A 355 -26.35 -10.67 62.23
N ASP A 356 -25.61 -11.64 61.71
CA ASP A 356 -24.60 -12.37 62.46
C ASP A 356 -23.41 -11.42 62.73
N GLY A 357 -23.45 -10.72 63.87
CA GLY A 357 -22.39 -9.81 64.34
C GLY A 357 -22.89 -8.51 64.97
N THR A 358 -21.98 -7.56 65.20
CA THR A 358 -22.34 -6.23 65.73
C THR A 358 -22.93 -5.34 64.63
N SER A 359 -24.26 -5.21 64.59
CA SER A 359 -24.95 -4.20 63.78
C SER A 359 -24.79 -2.80 64.38
N ARG A 360 -24.41 -1.82 63.55
CA ARG A 360 -24.56 -0.39 63.86
C ARG A 360 -25.48 0.25 62.83
N PHE A 361 -26.63 0.75 63.26
CA PHE A 361 -27.48 1.63 62.45
C PHE A 361 -27.00 3.07 62.67
N TYR A 362 -26.30 3.64 61.69
CA TYR A 362 -25.78 5.00 61.75
C TYR A 362 -26.59 5.91 60.82
N GLN A 363 -27.31 6.88 61.37
CA GLN A 363 -27.92 7.97 60.62
C GLN A 363 -27.00 9.20 60.73
N GLY A 364 -26.34 9.58 59.64
CA GLY A 364 -25.61 10.85 59.55
C GLY A 364 -26.54 11.92 59.00
N SER A 365 -27.17 12.71 59.86
CA SER A 365 -28.07 13.81 59.48
C SER A 365 -27.69 15.09 60.23
N THR A 366 -27.92 16.24 59.60
CA THR A 366 -27.56 17.58 60.09
C THR A 366 -28.80 18.40 60.49
N VAL A 367 -29.95 17.76 60.76
CA VAL A 367 -31.21 18.46 61.07
C VAL A 367 -31.94 17.82 62.27
N LEU A 368 -32.58 18.68 63.08
CA LEU A 368 -32.94 18.57 64.50
C LEU A 368 -34.02 17.54 64.94
N THR A 369 -34.17 16.36 64.31
CA THR A 369 -35.15 15.32 64.76
C THR A 369 -34.62 13.87 64.71
N ASP A 370 -33.31 13.68 64.66
CA ASP A 370 -32.69 12.36 64.40
C ASP A 370 -33.01 11.31 65.48
N GLN A 371 -33.62 10.20 65.05
CA GLN A 371 -33.86 9.00 65.84
C GLN A 371 -33.08 7.85 65.19
N ALA A 372 -32.08 7.32 65.91
CA ALA A 372 -31.25 6.23 65.37
C ALA A 372 -32.06 4.94 65.11
N ILE A 373 -33.09 4.68 65.92
CA ILE A 373 -34.01 3.55 65.77
C ILE A 373 -35.42 4.02 66.10
N ILE A 374 -36.34 3.90 65.14
CA ILE A 374 -37.79 4.07 65.35
C ILE A 374 -38.43 2.69 65.36
N VAL A 375 -39.02 2.30 66.49
CA VAL A 375 -39.82 1.08 66.59
C VAL A 375 -41.29 1.48 66.55
N ARG A 376 -41.93 1.26 65.41
CA ARG A 376 -43.33 1.61 65.15
C ARG A 376 -44.11 0.37 64.75
N HIS A 377 -45.35 0.30 65.19
CA HIS A 377 -46.32 -0.71 64.76
C HIS A 377 -47.42 -0.01 63.95
N ASP A 378 -47.62 -0.40 62.69
CA ASP A 378 -48.53 0.26 61.74
C ASP A 378 -49.99 -0.24 61.78
N GLY A 379 -50.36 -1.09 62.74
CA GLY A 379 -51.76 -1.46 62.91
C GLY A 379 -52.58 -0.26 63.39
N ALA A 380 -53.47 0.23 62.51
CA ALA A 380 -54.48 1.30 62.68
C ALA A 380 -54.47 2.05 64.03
N GLU A 381 -54.05 3.32 63.97
CA GLU A 381 -53.70 4.26 65.06
C GLU A 381 -54.81 4.67 66.06
N THR A 382 -55.77 3.79 66.38
CA THR A 382 -56.89 4.14 67.28
C THR A 382 -57.17 3.12 68.38
N SER A 383 -56.34 2.09 68.50
CA SER A 383 -56.58 0.99 69.43
C SER A 383 -56.29 1.38 70.88
N SER A 384 -57.30 1.21 71.75
CA SER A 384 -57.13 1.18 73.21
C SER A 384 -56.29 -0.02 73.70
N THR A 385 -55.77 -0.85 72.78
CA THR A 385 -55.02 -2.07 73.06
C THR A 385 -53.52 -1.82 72.91
N PHE A 386 -52.73 -2.37 73.84
CA PHE A 386 -51.28 -2.29 73.79
C PHE A 386 -50.67 -3.13 72.66
N ALA A 387 -49.91 -2.51 71.77
CA ALA A 387 -49.09 -3.16 70.76
C ALA A 387 -47.69 -3.45 71.34
N THR A 388 -47.14 -4.63 71.05
CA THR A 388 -45.77 -4.99 71.44
C THR A 388 -44.79 -4.31 70.50
N MET A 389 -43.97 -3.40 71.03
CA MET A 389 -42.92 -2.72 70.26
C MET A 389 -41.62 -3.50 70.34
N ILE A 390 -41.22 -3.90 71.55
CA ILE A 390 -40.03 -4.73 71.78
C ILE A 390 -40.45 -5.94 72.63
N GLN A 391 -39.99 -7.13 72.24
CA GLN A 391 -40.25 -8.38 72.96
C GLN A 391 -38.93 -9.06 73.32
N PHE A 392 -38.77 -9.41 74.59
CA PHE A 392 -37.66 -10.21 75.07
C PHE A 392 -38.16 -11.66 75.23
N GLN A 393 -37.61 -12.59 74.47
CA GLN A 393 -38.01 -14.00 74.48
C GLN A 393 -36.79 -14.91 74.41
N GLU A 394 -36.95 -16.14 74.88
CA GLU A 394 -35.97 -17.21 74.69
C GLU A 394 -36.07 -17.81 73.29
N ASP A 395 -35.07 -18.60 72.90
CA ASP A 395 -35.04 -19.38 71.65
C ASP A 395 -36.29 -20.29 71.50
N SER A 396 -36.85 -20.76 72.62
CA SER A 396 -38.10 -21.53 72.66
C SER A 396 -39.37 -20.73 72.28
N GLY A 397 -39.26 -19.41 72.09
CA GLY A 397 -40.39 -18.50 71.90
C GLY A 397 -41.07 -18.06 73.19
N THR A 398 -40.56 -18.47 74.36
CA THR A 398 -41.15 -18.07 75.65
C THR A 398 -40.79 -16.63 76.01
N VAL A 399 -41.80 -15.79 76.26
CA VAL A 399 -41.62 -14.36 76.57
C VAL A 399 -41.14 -14.13 78.00
N ARG A 400 -40.15 -13.26 78.18
CA ARG A 400 -39.55 -12.84 79.47
C ARG A 400 -39.80 -11.37 79.81
N GLY A 401 -40.13 -10.56 78.81
CA GLY A 401 -40.51 -9.18 78.99
C GLY A 401 -40.97 -8.53 77.70
N SER A 402 -41.55 -7.34 77.81
CA SER A 402 -41.89 -6.55 76.62
C SER A 402 -41.98 -5.06 76.93
N ILE A 403 -41.68 -4.24 75.92
CA ILE A 403 -42.06 -2.84 75.88
C ILE A 403 -43.26 -2.75 74.95
N LYS A 404 -44.38 -2.30 75.50
CA LYS A 404 -45.64 -2.15 74.75
C LYS A 404 -46.09 -0.70 74.78
N THR A 405 -46.73 -0.24 73.72
CA THR A 405 -47.37 1.09 73.73
C THR A 405 -48.83 1.01 73.32
N SER A 406 -49.62 1.94 73.85
CA SER A 406 -50.97 2.26 73.36
C SER A 406 -50.97 3.70 72.83
N GLY A 407 -52.12 4.22 72.40
CA GLY A 407 -52.22 5.61 71.97
C GLY A 407 -51.82 6.65 73.02
N THR A 408 -51.70 6.30 74.30
CA THR A 408 -51.42 7.27 75.39
C THR A 408 -50.36 6.83 76.40
N SER A 409 -49.84 5.60 76.34
CA SER A 409 -48.97 5.07 77.39
C SER A 409 -47.95 4.04 76.87
N THR A 410 -46.82 3.95 77.57
CA THR A 410 -45.80 2.91 77.39
C THR A 410 -45.72 2.02 78.63
N GLN A 411 -45.76 0.71 78.46
CA GLN A 411 -45.59 -0.28 79.52
C GLN A 411 -44.24 -0.99 79.40
N TYR A 412 -43.54 -1.09 80.52
CA TYR A 412 -42.36 -1.93 80.70
C TYR A 412 -42.75 -3.18 81.49
N ASN A 413 -42.97 -4.29 80.79
CA ASN A 413 -43.48 -5.53 81.39
C ASN A 413 -42.33 -6.49 81.71
N THR A 414 -42.23 -6.89 82.99
CA THR A 414 -41.30 -7.92 83.46
C THR A 414 -42.09 -9.13 84.02
N THR A 415 -41.51 -10.33 83.93
CA THR A 415 -42.18 -11.55 84.43
C THR A 415 -42.31 -11.56 85.96
N SER A 416 -43.52 -11.81 86.45
CA SER A 416 -43.81 -11.90 87.89
C SER A 416 -44.78 -13.03 88.26
N ASP A 417 -45.04 -13.97 87.34
CA ASP A 417 -46.00 -15.08 87.49
C ASP A 417 -45.59 -16.03 88.65
N TYR A 418 -46.56 -16.46 89.46
CA TYR A 418 -46.29 -17.33 90.62
C TYR A 418 -45.67 -18.68 90.22
N ARG A 419 -45.94 -19.17 89.01
CA ARG A 419 -45.38 -20.43 88.47
C ARG A 419 -43.88 -20.34 88.21
N LEU A 420 -43.34 -19.12 88.09
CA LEU A 420 -41.91 -18.86 87.90
C LEU A 420 -41.19 -18.61 89.23
N LYS A 421 -41.88 -18.64 90.36
CA LYS A 421 -41.36 -18.30 91.69
C LYS A 421 -41.60 -19.44 92.68
N LYS A 422 -40.67 -19.59 93.63
CA LYS A 422 -40.76 -20.54 94.75
C LYS A 422 -40.21 -19.92 96.02
N ASN A 423 -40.47 -20.54 97.17
CA ASN A 423 -39.94 -20.12 98.48
C ASN A 423 -40.36 -18.70 98.91
N PHE A 424 -41.67 -18.41 98.89
CA PHE A 424 -42.20 -17.16 99.43
C PHE A 424 -41.90 -17.06 100.94
N LYS A 425 -41.12 -16.05 101.33
CA LYS A 425 -40.74 -15.76 102.72
C LYS A 425 -41.02 -14.29 103.00
N ASP A 426 -41.40 -13.99 104.23
CA ASP A 426 -41.48 -12.61 104.69
C ASP A 426 -40.06 -12.05 104.92
N PHE A 427 -39.91 -10.74 104.85
CA PHE A 427 -38.65 -10.02 105.04
C PHE A 427 -38.89 -8.66 105.68
N ASN A 428 -37.88 -8.11 106.35
CA ASN A 428 -37.96 -6.78 106.97
C ASN A 428 -37.62 -5.72 105.91
N GLY A 429 -38.65 -5.03 105.39
CA GLY A 429 -38.48 -4.03 104.35
C GLY A 429 -37.90 -2.73 104.88
N LEU A 430 -38.34 -2.31 106.06
CA LEU A 430 -37.97 -1.06 106.71
C LEU A 430 -36.49 -1.06 107.10
N ASP A 431 -36.01 -2.15 107.69
CA ASP A 431 -34.59 -2.32 108.00
C ASP A 431 -33.73 -2.18 106.74
N LEU A 432 -34.09 -2.89 105.67
CA LEU A 432 -33.37 -2.80 104.39
C LEU A 432 -33.39 -1.39 103.79
N VAL A 433 -34.55 -0.74 103.72
CA VAL A 433 -34.67 0.62 103.16
C VAL A 433 -33.91 1.65 104.00
N SER A 434 -33.94 1.51 105.33
CA SER A 434 -33.26 2.43 106.24
C SER A 434 -31.73 2.40 106.10
N GLN A 435 -31.18 1.30 105.62
CA GLN A 435 -29.74 1.14 105.38
C GLN A 435 -29.31 1.73 104.03
N ILE A 436 -30.22 1.97 103.08
CA ILE A 436 -29.87 2.44 101.72
C ILE A 436 -29.56 3.93 101.75
N PRO A 437 -28.32 4.35 101.42
CA PRO A 437 -27.99 5.76 101.29
C PRO A 437 -28.54 6.32 99.97
N VAL A 438 -29.33 7.39 100.05
CA VAL A 438 -29.84 8.12 98.89
C VAL A 438 -29.18 9.49 98.82
N TYR A 439 -28.77 9.89 97.62
CA TYR A 439 -28.02 11.11 97.37
C TYR A 439 -28.73 11.98 96.35
N ASP A 440 -28.55 13.28 96.51
CA ASP A 440 -28.70 14.28 95.47
C ASP A 440 -27.33 14.46 94.81
N PHE A 441 -27.23 14.26 93.49
CA PHE A 441 -25.96 14.27 92.78
C PHE A 441 -26.08 14.91 91.40
N ASN A 442 -24.93 15.33 90.85
CA ASN A 442 -24.79 15.77 89.47
C ASN A 442 -23.96 14.78 88.66
N TRP A 443 -24.33 14.55 87.40
CA TRP A 443 -23.51 13.80 86.46
C TRP A 443 -22.21 14.54 86.14
N LYS A 444 -21.10 13.80 85.97
CA LYS A 444 -19.79 14.38 85.64
C LYS A 444 -19.71 14.94 84.22
N VAL A 445 -20.63 14.56 83.33
CA VAL A 445 -20.65 14.92 81.92
C VAL A 445 -22.07 15.30 81.55
N GLY A 446 -22.27 16.46 80.91
CA GLY A 446 -23.56 16.90 80.39
C GLY A 446 -24.24 18.01 81.22
N VAL A 447 -24.23 19.21 80.63
CA VAL A 447 -25.05 20.42 80.87
C VAL A 447 -25.16 20.99 82.28
N ASP A 448 -25.61 22.25 82.34
CA ASP A 448 -25.61 23.15 83.49
C ASP A 448 -26.00 22.49 84.83
N PRO A 449 -25.54 23.03 85.99
CA PRO A 449 -25.80 22.47 87.32
C PRO A 449 -27.28 22.16 87.61
N GLU A 450 -28.20 22.84 86.93
CA GLU A 450 -29.66 22.66 87.05
C GLU A 450 -30.23 21.51 86.19
N GLU A 451 -29.58 21.13 85.08
CA GLU A 451 -30.07 20.08 84.17
C GLU A 451 -29.46 18.70 84.46
N GLY A 452 -28.28 18.66 85.08
CA GLY A 452 -27.57 17.42 85.44
C GLY A 452 -27.91 16.86 86.83
N GLN A 453 -28.80 17.50 87.59
CA GLN A 453 -29.16 17.11 88.95
C GLN A 453 -30.12 15.91 88.95
N ALA A 454 -29.81 14.89 89.77
CA ALA A 454 -30.65 13.72 89.94
C ALA A 454 -30.59 13.18 91.37
N TRP A 455 -31.67 12.51 91.78
CA TRP A 455 -31.70 11.74 93.03
C TRP A 455 -31.49 10.26 92.72
N GLY A 456 -30.65 9.60 93.51
CA GLY A 456 -30.40 8.18 93.35
C GLY A 456 -29.42 7.61 94.36
N VAL A 457 -28.95 6.40 94.08
CA VAL A 457 -28.03 5.65 94.93
C VAL A 457 -26.69 5.48 94.22
N LYS A 458 -25.61 5.21 94.96
CA LYS A 458 -24.39 4.67 94.36
C LYS A 458 -24.52 3.16 94.23
N ALA A 459 -24.22 2.64 93.04
CA ALA A 459 -24.40 1.23 92.72
C ALA A 459 -23.66 0.29 93.70
N HIS A 460 -22.38 0.50 93.98
CA HIS A 460 -21.62 -0.37 94.87
C HIS A 460 -22.12 -0.35 96.33
N GLU A 461 -22.59 0.79 96.85
CA GLU A 461 -23.15 0.88 98.21
C GLU A 461 -24.48 0.12 98.29
N LEU A 462 -25.34 0.27 97.29
CA LEU A 462 -26.59 -0.49 97.21
C LEU A 462 -26.32 -2.00 97.08
N GLN A 463 -25.26 -2.40 96.37
CA GLN A 463 -24.92 -3.79 96.14
C GLN A 463 -24.63 -4.57 97.43
N GLU A 464 -24.10 -3.90 98.47
CA GLU A 464 -23.86 -4.52 99.78
C GLU A 464 -25.17 -4.85 100.52
N ILE A 465 -26.25 -4.13 100.21
CA ILE A 465 -27.56 -4.25 100.89
C ILE A 465 -28.52 -5.10 100.05
N ILE A 466 -28.63 -4.82 98.76
CA ILE A 466 -29.53 -5.49 97.80
C ILE A 466 -28.71 -5.90 96.56
N PRO A 467 -27.94 -7.00 96.64
CA PRO A 467 -27.03 -7.39 95.58
C PRO A 467 -27.70 -7.63 94.22
N ASN A 468 -28.96 -8.09 94.22
CA ASN A 468 -29.71 -8.40 93.01
C ASN A 468 -30.34 -7.19 92.31
N ALA A 469 -30.24 -5.99 92.90
CA ALA A 469 -30.65 -4.73 92.28
C ALA A 469 -29.51 -4.06 91.48
N VAL A 470 -28.28 -4.58 91.58
CA VAL A 470 -27.09 -3.99 90.96
C VAL A 470 -26.45 -4.97 90.00
N SER A 471 -26.11 -4.51 88.80
CA SER A 471 -25.34 -5.28 87.82
C SER A 471 -23.93 -4.72 87.67
N GLY A 472 -22.97 -5.61 87.41
CA GLY A 472 -21.55 -5.27 87.28
C GLY A 472 -20.78 -5.32 88.60
N GLU A 473 -19.47 -5.12 88.49
CA GLU A 473 -18.54 -5.12 89.62
C GLU A 473 -17.98 -3.73 89.85
N LYS A 474 -17.70 -3.38 91.11
CA LYS A 474 -17.10 -2.09 91.44
C LYS A 474 -15.72 -2.01 90.79
N ASP A 475 -15.46 -0.91 90.08
CA ASP A 475 -14.21 -0.66 89.34
C ASP A 475 -13.92 -1.71 88.25
N GLY A 476 -14.95 -2.42 87.77
CA GLY A 476 -14.86 -3.34 86.64
C GLY A 476 -14.67 -2.63 85.30
N GLU A 477 -14.40 -3.41 84.24
CA GLU A 477 -14.28 -2.91 82.86
C GLU A 477 -15.56 -2.21 82.39
N GLU A 478 -16.71 -2.76 82.76
CA GLU A 478 -18.03 -2.17 82.53
C GLU A 478 -18.52 -1.41 83.77
N MET A 479 -19.18 -0.28 83.56
CA MET A 479 -19.75 0.51 84.65
C MET A 479 -20.89 -0.24 85.33
N GLN A 480 -21.02 -0.09 86.65
CA GLN A 480 -22.13 -0.66 87.39
C GLN A 480 -23.46 0.04 87.06
N GLY A 481 -24.54 -0.73 87.05
CA GLY A 481 -25.92 -0.24 86.81
C GLY A 481 -26.87 -0.65 87.93
N VAL A 482 -27.95 0.11 88.12
CA VAL A 482 -28.98 -0.15 89.15
C VAL A 482 -30.33 -0.38 88.49
N ASP A 483 -30.96 -1.53 88.79
CA ASP A 483 -32.36 -1.80 88.48
C ASP A 483 -33.24 -1.34 89.65
N TYR A 484 -33.63 -0.06 89.61
CA TYR A 484 -34.49 0.55 90.62
C TYR A 484 -35.83 -0.18 90.81
N SER A 485 -36.31 -0.94 89.81
CA SER A 485 -37.55 -1.71 89.94
C SER A 485 -37.48 -2.80 91.01
N LYS A 486 -36.27 -3.27 91.37
CA LYS A 486 -36.05 -4.26 92.44
C LYS A 486 -36.19 -3.67 93.84
N ILE A 487 -36.07 -2.35 93.98
CA ILE A 487 -36.21 -1.65 95.27
C ILE A 487 -37.70 -1.43 95.59
N VAL A 488 -38.56 -1.31 94.58
CA VAL A 488 -40.00 -1.01 94.74
C VAL A 488 -40.73 -2.00 95.67
N PRO A 489 -40.58 -3.34 95.55
CA PRO A 489 -41.21 -4.28 96.49
C PRO A 489 -40.77 -4.10 97.95
N ILE A 490 -39.51 -3.67 98.16
CA ILE A 490 -38.95 -3.45 99.49
C ILE A 490 -39.53 -2.17 100.09
N LEU A 491 -39.64 -1.10 99.29
CA LEU A 491 -40.33 0.13 99.70
C LEU A 491 -41.80 -0.12 100.09
N ILE A 492 -42.51 -0.96 99.33
CA ILE A 492 -43.89 -1.33 99.67
C ILE A 492 -43.94 -1.99 101.06
N LYS A 493 -43.06 -2.97 101.33
CA LYS A 493 -43.01 -3.65 102.63
C LYS A 493 -42.61 -2.70 103.77
N ALA A 494 -41.62 -1.83 103.54
CA ALA A 494 -41.19 -0.83 104.53
C ALA A 494 -42.33 0.13 104.92
N ILE A 495 -43.13 0.59 103.95
CA ILE A 495 -44.29 1.45 104.21
C ILE A 495 -45.36 0.70 105.01
N GLN A 496 -45.59 -0.58 104.71
CA GLN A 496 -46.53 -1.42 105.46
C GLN A 496 -46.09 -1.57 106.92
N GLU A 497 -44.82 -1.88 107.16
CA GLU A 497 -44.23 -2.00 108.51
C GLU A 497 -44.29 -0.66 109.27
N LEU A 498 -43.90 0.45 108.63
CA LEU A 498 -44.02 1.80 109.22
C LEU A 498 -45.47 2.13 109.61
N GLN A 499 -46.45 1.77 108.78
CA GLN A 499 -47.86 2.00 109.10
C GLN A 499 -48.32 1.17 110.30
N GLU A 500 -47.79 -0.05 110.47
CA GLU A 500 -48.07 -0.89 111.64
C GLU A 500 -47.45 -0.29 112.91
N GLU A 501 -46.19 0.16 112.87
CA GLU A 501 -45.53 0.84 113.99
C GLU A 501 -46.26 2.13 114.38
N ILE A 502 -46.66 2.95 113.40
CA ILE A 502 -47.42 4.18 113.66
C ILE A 502 -48.78 3.87 114.31
N LYS A 503 -49.45 2.78 113.92
CA LYS A 503 -50.71 2.35 114.57
C LYS A 503 -50.49 1.92 116.00
N LEU A 504 -49.38 1.24 116.29
CA LEU A 504 -48.99 0.84 117.64
C LEU A 504 -48.66 2.05 118.53
N LEU A 505 -48.02 3.08 117.98
CA LEU A 505 -47.65 4.31 118.70
C LEU A 505 -48.81 5.29 118.94
N LYS A 506 -49.92 5.16 118.19
CA LYS A 506 -51.12 6.02 118.31
C LYS A 506 -52.17 5.47 119.27
N ASN A 507 -52.02 4.22 119.70
CA ASN A 507 -52.81 3.59 120.76
C ASN A 507 -52.01 3.60 122.06
#